data_AF-A0A662A1D0-F1
#
_entry.id   AF-A0A662A1D0-F1
#
_cell.length_a   1.000
_cell.length_b   1.000
_cell.length_c   1.000
_cell.angle_alpha   90.00
_cell.angle_beta   90.00
_cell.angle_gamma   90.00
#
_symmetry.space_group_name_H-M   'P 1'
#
loop_
_entity.id
_entity.type
_entity.pdbx_description
1 polymer ?
#
loop_
_entity_poly.entity_id
_entity_poly.type
_entity_poly.pdbx_seq_one_letter_code
_entity_poly.pdbx_strand_id
1 'polypeptide(L)'
;MKKQVAGIIFGTLAGILDVIPMIKMKLTWDANISAFVMWVIIGFLISVVDLKMHSIIKGILISYLVLFPTAILISWNDRAALMPIVVTTAVLGGLLGFTISKITKNE
;
A
#
# COMPACT_ATOMS: atom_id res chain seq x y z
N MET A 1 -13.49 -5.41 -15.52
CA MET A 1 -12.10 -5.93 -15.48
C MET A 1 -12.02 -6.96 -14.37
N LYS A 2 -11.32 -8.09 -14.56
CA LYS A 2 -11.07 -9.03 -13.45
C LYS A 2 -10.54 -8.25 -12.24
N LYS A 3 -11.23 -8.36 -11.10
CA LYS A 3 -10.98 -7.58 -9.85
C LYS A 3 -9.49 -7.53 -9.49
N GLN A 4 -8.80 -8.65 -9.73
CA GLN A 4 -7.37 -8.85 -9.51
C GLN A 4 -6.49 -7.94 -10.38
N VAL A 5 -6.84 -7.75 -11.65
CA VAL A 5 -6.09 -6.89 -12.58
C VAL A 5 -6.21 -5.43 -12.16
N ALA A 6 -7.41 -4.98 -11.76
CA ALA A 6 -7.58 -3.65 -11.21
C ALA A 6 -6.72 -3.46 -9.94
N GLY A 7 -6.73 -4.43 -9.03
CA GLY A 7 -5.88 -4.42 -7.83
C GLY A 7 -4.40 -4.23 -8.14
N ILE A 8 -3.86 -4.99 -9.11
CA ILE A 8 -2.45 -4.91 -9.51
C ILE A 8 -2.12 -3.54 -10.15
N ILE A 9 -2.98 -3.03 -11.04
CA ILE A 9 -2.77 -1.73 -11.68
C ILE A 9 -2.74 -0.61 -10.64
N PHE A 10 -3.73 -0.56 -9.75
CA PHE A 10 -3.77 0.47 -8.72
C PHE A 10 -2.65 0.31 -7.70
N GLY A 11 -2.31 -0.92 -7.31
CA GLY A 11 -1.15 -1.20 -6.45
C GLY A 11 0.17 -0.73 -7.08
N THR A 12 0.34 -0.91 -8.40
CA THR A 12 1.51 -0.41 -9.13
C THR A 12 1.57 1.12 -9.11
N LEU A 13 0.44 1.79 -9.36
CA LEU A 13 0.37 3.26 -9.30
C LEU A 13 0.68 3.78 -7.89
N ALA A 14 0.14 3.15 -6.84
CA ALA A 14 0.43 3.50 -5.46
C ALA A 14 1.91 3.29 -5.12
N GLY A 15 2.51 2.18 -5.57
CA GLY A 15 3.94 1.91 -5.38
C GLY A 15 4.82 2.97 -6.03
N ILE A 16 4.49 3.43 -7.24
CA ILE A 16 5.21 4.54 -7.88
C ILE A 16 5.10 5.82 -7.04
N LEU A 17 3.90 6.13 -6.55
CA LEU A 17 3.67 7.32 -5.71
C LEU A 17 4.43 7.26 -4.38
N ASP A 18 4.56 6.08 -3.78
CA ASP A 18 5.25 5.88 -2.50
C ASP A 18 6.78 5.91 -2.63
N VAL A 19 7.32 5.44 -3.76
CA VAL A 19 8.78 5.48 -4.02
C VAL A 19 9.29 6.92 -4.22
N ILE A 20 8.46 7.85 -4.70
CA ILE A 20 8.86 9.26 -4.92
C ILE A 20 9.40 9.93 -3.63
N PRO A 21 8.67 9.94 -2.49
CA PRO A 21 9.21 10.49 -1.25
C PRO A 21 10.40 9.69 -0.72
N MET A 22 10.42 8.36 -0.89
CA MET A 22 11.54 7.52 -0.43
C MET A 22 12.86 7.85 -1.14
N ILE A 23 12.82 8.11 -2.45
CA ILE A 23 13.97 8.58 -3.22
C ILE A 23 14.45 9.94 -2.70
N LYS A 24 13.53 10.86 -2.37
CA LYS A 24 13.89 12.17 -1.79
C LYS A 24 14.54 12.04 -0.41
N MET A 25 14.12 11.04 0.38
CA MET A 25 14.69 10.70 1.67
C MET A 25 16.03 9.94 1.57
N LYS A 26 16.53 9.69 0.35
CA LYS A 26 17.78 8.95 0.08
C LYS A 26 17.82 7.57 0.73
N LEU A 27 16.67 6.91 0.83
CA LEU A 27 16.60 5.53 1.31
C LEU A 27 17.33 4.59 0.34
N THR A 28 17.77 3.44 0.86
CA THR A 28 18.54 2.45 0.10
C THR A 28 17.70 1.86 -1.04
N TRP A 29 18.37 1.39 -2.10
CA TRP A 29 17.69 0.86 -3.29
C TRP A 29 16.84 -0.37 -3.00
N ASP A 30 17.30 -1.23 -2.10
CA ASP A 30 16.55 -2.38 -1.59
C ASP A 30 15.25 -1.97 -0.89
N ALA A 31 15.28 -0.89 -0.08
CA ALA A 31 14.09 -0.37 0.56
C ALA A 31 13.07 0.17 -0.45
N ASN A 32 13.52 0.89 -1.49
CA ASN A 32 12.65 1.44 -2.53
C ASN A 32 11.96 0.31 -3.34
N ILE A 33 12.72 -0.72 -3.74
CA ILE A 33 12.18 -1.87 -4.47
C ILE A 33 11.22 -2.66 -3.58
N SER A 34 11.58 -2.88 -2.32
CA SER A 34 10.73 -3.58 -1.35
C SER A 34 9.39 -2.86 -1.17
N ALA A 35 9.40 -1.54 -0.99
CA ALA A 35 8.18 -0.73 -0.84
C ALA A 35 7.31 -0.77 -2.10
N PHE A 36 7.91 -0.66 -3.28
CA PHE A 36 7.18 -0.80 -4.54
C PHE A 36 6.46 -2.15 -4.65
N VAL A 37 7.17 -3.25 -4.42
CA VAL A 37 6.61 -4.60 -4.49
C VAL A 37 5.52 -4.78 -3.42
N MET A 38 5.75 -4.24 -2.22
CA MET A 38 4.75 -4.24 -1.14
C MET A 38 3.41 -3.64 -1.60
N TRP A 39 3.42 -2.48 -2.27
CA TRP A 39 2.21 -1.83 -2.75
C TRP A 39 1.49 -2.61 -3.86
N VAL A 40 2.22 -3.28 -4.74
CA VAL A 40 1.63 -4.18 -5.74
C VAL A 40 0.91 -5.35 -5.06
N ILE A 41 1.53 -5.95 -4.03
CA ILE A 41 0.94 -7.03 -3.23
C ILE A 41 -0.29 -6.53 -2.46
N ILE A 42 -0.23 -5.35 -1.85
CA ILE A 42 -1.37 -4.73 -1.16
C ILE A 42 -2.55 -4.54 -2.11
N GLY A 43 -2.31 -3.98 -3.30
CA GLY A 43 -3.35 -3.80 -4.31
C GLY A 43 -4.02 -5.11 -4.73
N PHE A 44 -3.22 -6.16 -4.92
CA PHE A 44 -3.74 -7.51 -5.17
C PHE A 44 -4.56 -8.05 -4.00
N LEU A 45 -4.05 -7.98 -2.76
CA LEU A 45 -4.75 -8.48 -1.57
C LEU A 45 -6.07 -7.74 -1.34
N ILE A 46 -6.11 -6.42 -1.51
CA ILE A 46 -7.35 -5.63 -1.40
C ILE A 46 -8.41 -6.14 -2.40
N SER A 47 -8.00 -6.57 -3.60
CA SER A 47 -8.91 -7.04 -4.63
C SER A 47 -9.45 -8.46 -4.42
N VAL A 48 -8.74 -9.30 -3.66
CA VAL A 48 -9.07 -10.72 -3.45
C VAL A 48 -9.74 -10.97 -2.10
N VAL A 49 -9.24 -10.30 -1.05
CA VAL A 49 -9.73 -10.48 0.31
C VAL A 49 -11.14 -9.90 0.41
N ASP A 50 -12.15 -10.71 0.71
CA ASP A 50 -13.49 -10.21 0.98
C ASP A 50 -13.69 -10.02 2.49
N LEU A 51 -13.79 -8.76 2.91
CA LEU A 51 -14.03 -8.38 4.31
C LEU A 51 -15.31 -7.56 4.35
N LYS A 52 -16.27 -7.97 5.20
CA LYS A 52 -17.55 -7.28 5.43
C LYS A 52 -17.34 -5.96 6.21
N MET A 53 -16.72 -4.98 5.59
CA MET A 53 -16.45 -3.66 6.17
C MET A 53 -16.32 -2.57 5.09
N HIS A 54 -16.28 -1.30 5.51
CA HIS A 54 -16.08 -0.18 4.61
C HIS A 54 -14.77 -0.30 3.83
N SER A 55 -14.81 -0.03 2.52
CA SER A 55 -13.69 -0.30 1.62
C SER A 55 -12.43 0.50 1.95
N ILE A 56 -12.59 1.72 2.48
CA ILE A 56 -11.47 2.55 2.96
C ILE A 56 -10.79 1.87 4.15
N ILE A 57 -11.57 1.45 5.16
CA ILE A 57 -11.06 0.79 6.37
C ILE A 57 -10.36 -0.51 6.01
N LYS A 58 -10.95 -1.30 5.11
CA LYS A 58 -10.35 -2.52 4.57
C LYS A 58 -8.98 -2.25 3.92
N GLY A 59 -8.89 -1.22 3.08
CA GLY A 59 -7.66 -0.85 2.40
C GLY A 59 -6.56 -0.43 3.38
N ILE A 60 -6.91 0.39 4.37
CA ILE A 60 -6.01 0.79 5.47
C ILE A 60 -5.53 -0.45 6.23
N LEU A 61 -6.46 -1.30 6.68
CA LEU A 61 -6.14 -2.49 7.47
C LEU A 61 -5.17 -3.43 6.74
N ILE A 62 -5.47 -3.78 5.49
CA ILE A 62 -4.60 -4.66 4.69
C ILE A 62 -3.22 -4.02 4.51
N SER A 63 -3.16 -2.73 4.21
CA SER A 63 -1.88 -2.02 4.02
C SER A 63 -1.03 -2.04 5.30
N TYR A 64 -1.64 -1.81 6.47
CA TYR A 64 -0.94 -1.89 7.75
C TYR A 64 -0.49 -3.30 8.10
N LEU A 65 -1.29 -4.32 7.81
CA LEU A 65 -0.91 -5.72 8.06
C LEU A 65 0.31 -6.13 7.23
N VAL A 66 0.40 -5.67 5.99
CA VAL A 66 1.55 -5.92 5.12
C VAL A 66 2.75 -5.05 5.53
N LEU A 67 2.52 -3.80 5.92
CA LEU A 67 3.57 -2.89 6.39
C LEU A 67 4.19 -3.39 7.71
N PHE A 68 3.43 -4.02 8.60
CA PHE A 68 3.86 -4.37 9.97
C PHE A 68 5.25 -5.04 10.05
N PRO A 69 5.55 -6.15 9.34
CA PRO A 69 6.89 -6.74 9.37
C PRO A 69 7.98 -5.80 8.85
N THR A 70 7.70 -5.02 7.79
CA THR A 70 8.66 -4.05 7.24
C THR A 70 8.87 -2.84 8.14
N ALA A 71 7.83 -2.38 8.84
CA ALA A 71 7.92 -1.28 9.80
C ALA A 71 8.86 -1.62 10.96
N ILE A 72 8.85 -2.87 11.43
CA ILE A 72 9.80 -3.33 12.45
C ILE A 72 11.25 -3.17 11.94
N LEU A 73 11.54 -3.64 10.73
CA LEU A 73 12.86 -3.53 10.12
C LEU A 73 13.30 -2.08 9.91
N ILE A 74 12.40 -1.22 9.42
CA ILE A 74 12.67 0.20 9.19
C ILE A 74 12.89 0.93 10.51
N SER A 75 12.07 0.66 11.54
CA SER A 75 12.19 1.29 12.86
C SER A 75 13.54 1.01 13.54
N TRP A 76 14.17 -0.13 13.20
CA TRP A 76 15.46 -0.49 13.76
C TRP A 76 16.60 0.35 13.18
N ASN A 77 16.52 0.68 11.88
CA ASN A 77 17.54 1.45 11.17
C ASN A 77 17.28 2.97 11.22
N ASP A 78 16.03 3.40 11.01
CA ASP A 78 15.64 4.81 10.94
C ASP A 78 14.22 5.04 11.49
N ARG A 79 14.14 5.39 12.78
CA ARG A 79 12.87 5.69 13.46
C ARG A 79 12.19 6.95 12.93
N ALA A 80 12.96 7.92 12.42
CA ALA A 80 12.40 9.18 11.94
C ALA A 80 11.64 8.98 10.61
N ALA A 81 12.07 8.01 9.80
CA ALA A 81 11.39 7.63 8.56
C ALA A 81 10.03 6.93 8.79
N LEU A 82 9.81 6.32 9.96
CA LEU A 82 8.60 5.54 10.23
C LEU A 82 7.33 6.39 10.27
N MET A 83 7.41 7.60 10.84
CA MET A 83 6.24 8.46 10.99
C MET A 83 5.66 8.92 9.64
N PRO A 84 6.46 9.41 8.67
CA PRO A 84 6.00 9.63 7.31
C PRO A 84 5.36 8.40 6.66
N ILE A 85 5.99 7.23 6.80
CA ILE A 85 5.54 5.98 6.17
C ILE A 85 4.17 5.53 6.71
N VAL A 86 3.97 5.62 8.02
CA VAL A 86 2.68 5.29 8.66
C VAL A 86 1.58 6.20 8.13
N VAL A 87 1.85 7.51 8.02
CA VAL A 87 0.87 8.48 7.52
C VAL A 87 0.57 8.23 6.03
N THR A 88 1.58 8.06 5.18
CA THR A 88 1.36 7.79 3.75
C THR A 88 0.67 6.45 3.54
N THR A 89 0.97 5.43 4.33
CA THR A 89 0.31 4.11 4.26
C THR A 89 -1.17 4.21 4.58
N ALA A 90 -1.57 5.00 5.59
CA ALA A 90 -2.98 5.23 5.87
C ALA A 90 -3.70 5.92 4.69
N VAL A 91 -3.08 6.96 4.13
CA VAL A 91 -3.65 7.74 3.02
C VAL A 91 -3.76 6.90 1.74
N LEU A 92 -2.66 6.31 1.30
CA LEU A 92 -2.59 5.48 0.10
C LEU A 92 -3.42 4.19 0.25
N GLY A 93 -3.40 3.56 1.42
CA GLY A 93 -4.18 2.35 1.70
C GLY A 93 -5.68 2.61 1.65
N GLY A 94 -6.12 3.73 2.23
CA GLY A 94 -7.52 4.16 2.16
C GLY A 94 -7.96 4.50 0.73
N LEU A 95 -7.12 5.23 -0.02
CA LEU A 95 -7.38 5.59 -1.42
C LEU A 95 -7.44 4.36 -2.34
N LEU A 96 -6.56 3.37 -2.14
CA LEU A 96 -6.60 2.10 -2.87
C LEU A 96 -7.88 1.32 -2.56
N GLY A 97 -8.20 1.18 -1.27
CA GLY A 97 -9.42 0.50 -0.83
C GLY A 97 -10.68 1.11 -1.44
N PHE A 98 -10.76 2.45 -1.49
CA PHE A 98 -11.85 3.16 -2.14
C PHE A 98 -11.88 2.96 -3.66
N THR A 99 -10.75 3.17 -4.33
CA THR A 99 -10.67 3.14 -5.81
C THR A 99 -10.95 1.75 -6.37
N ILE A 100 -10.33 0.71 -5.78
CA ILE A 100 -10.53 -0.68 -6.20
C ILE A 100 -12.00 -1.07 -5.99
N SER A 101 -12.59 -0.74 -4.84
CA SER A 101 -13.99 -1.03 -4.56
C SER A 101 -14.94 -0.30 -5.51
N LYS A 102 -14.72 0.99 -5.78
CA LYS A 102 -15.58 1.77 -6.68
C LYS A 102 -15.58 1.21 -8.11
N ILE A 103 -14.43 0.77 -8.62
CA ILE A 103 -14.32 0.20 -9.97
C ILE A 103 -14.88 -1.23 -10.03
N THR A 104 -14.78 -1.97 -8.93
CA THR A 104 -15.18 -3.36 -8.85
C THR A 104 -16.65 -3.56 -8.48
N LYS A 105 -17.29 -2.56 -7.85
CA LYS A 105 -18.71 -2.55 -7.49
C LYS A 105 -19.63 -2.18 -8.67
N ASN A 106 -19.06 -1.68 -9.76
CA ASN A 106 -19.78 -1.37 -11.00
C ASN A 106 -19.84 -2.56 -12.00
N GLU A 107 -19.48 -3.77 -11.56
CA GLU A 107 -19.79 -5.05 -12.22
C GLU A 107 -20.85 -5.80 -11.42
#